data_AF-A0A1Q6LSJ3-F1
#
_entry.id   AF-A0A1Q6LSJ3-F1
#
_cell.length_a   1.000
_cell.length_b   1.000
_cell.length_c   1.000
_cell.angle_alpha   90.00
_cell.angle_beta   90.00
_cell.angle_gamma   90.00
#
_symmetry.space_group_name_H-M   'P 1'
#
loop_
_entity.id
_entity.type
_entity.pdbx_description
1 polymer ?
#
loop_
_entity_poly.entity_id
_entity_poly.type
_entity_poly.pdbx_seq_one_letter_code
_entity_poly.pdbx_strand_id
1 'polypeptide(L)'
;MKKVTIFGGGTGMSTLLKGLKEFPLDITSVVSVCDDGKSTGKLRKEFNIPAMGDIRRVMISLSETEPLMEKLLNYRFSSNSELNEHTVGNLLLTAGTQITGNLSDGIKSISKVLNLKGKVIPFSEDNITRLFSKSLAYTYIGAGNASPRPFLWPIVYLIRPLCCPKTLPSKSTKSPGGYVFPEYSSMKLP
;
A
#
# COMPACT_ATOMS: atom_id res chain seq x y z
N MET A 1 -17.59 23.40 -10.35
CA MET A 1 -16.68 22.87 -9.31
C MET A 1 -15.40 22.41 -10.00
N LYS A 2 -14.21 22.77 -9.48
CA LYS A 2 -12.93 22.37 -10.11
C LYS A 2 -12.59 20.93 -9.75
N LYS A 3 -12.09 20.16 -10.72
CA LYS A 3 -11.67 18.76 -10.52
C LYS A 3 -10.17 18.73 -10.23
N VAL A 4 -9.78 18.06 -9.15
CA VAL A 4 -8.39 17.94 -8.72
C VAL A 4 -8.07 16.47 -8.51
N THR A 5 -7.05 15.99 -9.23
CA THR A 5 -6.55 14.61 -9.08
C THR A 5 -5.18 14.63 -8.43
N ILE A 6 -5.00 13.85 -7.38
CA ILE A 6 -3.76 13.78 -6.59
C ILE A 6 -3.25 12.35 -6.65
N PHE A 7 -1.98 12.20 -7.03
CA PHE A 7 -1.29 10.91 -7.05
C PHE A 7 -0.29 10.86 -5.90
N GLY A 8 -0.28 9.77 -5.15
CA GLY A 8 0.68 9.61 -4.07
C GLY A 8 0.32 8.52 -3.09
N GLY A 9 0.72 8.73 -1.83
CA GLY A 9 0.54 7.81 -0.73
C GLY A 9 1.07 8.43 0.56
N GLY A 10 1.13 7.63 1.61
CA GLY A 10 1.72 8.01 2.88
C GLY A 10 1.10 9.22 3.59
N THR A 11 1.91 9.84 4.44
CA THR A 11 1.49 10.94 5.33
C THR A 11 1.30 12.26 4.60
N GLY A 12 2.17 12.60 3.65
CA GLY A 12 2.11 13.88 2.92
C GLY A 12 0.79 14.08 2.20
N MET A 13 0.31 13.05 1.48
CA MET A 13 -0.98 13.11 0.80
C MET A 13 -2.14 13.23 1.79
N SER A 14 -2.11 12.48 2.89
CA SER A 14 -3.17 12.55 3.91
C SER A 14 -3.29 13.94 4.56
N THR A 15 -2.17 14.62 4.81
CA THR A 15 -2.18 15.98 5.37
C THR A 15 -2.72 16.98 4.35
N LEU A 16 -2.31 16.88 3.09
CA LEU A 16 -2.80 17.74 2.02
C LEU A 16 -4.32 17.60 1.83
N LEU A 17 -4.84 16.37 1.80
CA LEU A 17 -6.26 16.10 1.62
C LEU A 17 -7.12 16.61 2.79
N LYS A 18 -6.61 16.57 4.03
CA LYS A 18 -7.29 17.17 5.20
C LYS A 18 -7.53 18.67 5.04
N GLY A 19 -6.62 19.39 4.37
CA GLY A 19 -6.81 20.81 4.07
C GLY A 19 -7.64 21.05 2.81
N LEU A 20 -7.39 20.27 1.75
CA LEU A 20 -8.08 20.46 0.46
C LEU A 20 -9.58 20.19 0.52
N LYS A 21 -10.05 19.30 1.41
CA LYS A 21 -11.47 18.98 1.55
C LYS A 21 -12.34 20.14 2.06
N GLU A 22 -11.72 21.18 2.62
CA GLU A 22 -12.41 22.39 3.09
C GLU A 22 -12.78 23.34 1.93
N PHE A 23 -12.21 23.12 0.74
CA PHE A 23 -12.48 23.90 -0.45
C PHE A 23 -13.56 23.22 -1.32
N PRO A 24 -14.33 23.99 -2.13
CA PRO A 24 -15.34 23.45 -3.03
C PRO A 24 -14.71 22.79 -4.27
N LEU A 25 -14.02 21.67 -4.05
CA LEU A 25 -13.28 20.89 -5.04
C LEU A 25 -13.85 19.48 -5.18
N ASP A 26 -13.87 18.96 -6.41
CA ASP A 26 -14.11 17.55 -6.68
C ASP A 26 -12.76 16.81 -6.66
N ILE A 27 -12.44 16.21 -5.51
CA ILE A 27 -11.14 15.59 -5.23
C ILE A 27 -11.16 14.13 -5.60
N THR A 28 -10.18 13.70 -6.41
CA THR A 28 -9.88 12.30 -6.68
C THR A 28 -8.45 11.99 -6.23
N SER A 29 -8.29 10.98 -5.39
CA SER A 29 -6.98 10.55 -4.88
C SER A 29 -6.64 9.17 -5.44
N VAL A 30 -5.50 9.08 -6.12
CA VAL A 30 -4.95 7.83 -6.64
C VAL A 30 -3.82 7.40 -5.71
N VAL A 31 -4.04 6.29 -5.00
CA VAL A 31 -3.22 5.88 -3.87
C VAL A 31 -2.33 4.69 -4.25
N SER A 32 -1.03 4.84 -4.05
CA SER A 32 -0.06 3.75 -4.18
C SER A 32 -0.34 2.64 -3.17
N VAL A 33 -0.37 1.39 -3.65
CA VAL A 33 -0.63 0.19 -2.86
C VAL A 33 0.64 -0.59 -2.48
N CYS A 34 1.79 0.08 -2.54
CA CYS A 34 3.08 -0.60 -2.52
C CYS A 34 3.76 -0.65 -1.14
N ASP A 35 3.18 -0.05 -0.10
CA ASP A 35 3.85 0.14 1.19
C ASP A 35 3.78 -1.12 2.08
N ASP A 36 4.92 -1.76 2.30
CA ASP A 36 5.07 -2.93 3.17
C ASP A 36 5.16 -2.52 4.65
N GLY A 37 4.04 -2.10 5.25
CA GLY A 37 3.95 -2.01 6.71
C GLY A 37 4.01 -3.40 7.34
N LYS A 38 4.78 -3.62 8.43
CA LYS A 38 4.94 -4.92 9.10
C LYS A 38 3.62 -5.67 9.36
N SER A 39 2.57 -4.99 9.82
CA SER A 39 1.26 -5.61 10.08
C SER A 39 0.36 -5.73 8.86
N THR A 40 0.45 -4.80 7.91
CA THR A 40 -0.21 -4.92 6.60
C THR A 40 0.37 -6.09 5.79
N GLY A 41 1.66 -6.38 5.95
CA GLY A 41 2.35 -7.50 5.33
C GLY A 41 1.83 -8.88 5.76
N LYS A 42 1.27 -9.02 6.98
CA LYS A 42 0.62 -10.26 7.43
C LYS A 42 -0.69 -10.49 6.67
N LEU A 43 -1.58 -9.50 6.68
CA LEU A 43 -2.86 -9.55 5.93
C LEU A 43 -2.63 -9.76 4.43
N ARG A 44 -1.61 -9.10 3.87
CA ARG A 44 -1.21 -9.25 2.46
C ARG A 44 -0.83 -10.69 2.10
N LYS A 45 -0.11 -11.39 2.99
CA LYS A 45 0.28 -12.79 2.77
C LYS A 45 -0.87 -13.77 2.97
N GLU A 46 -1.73 -13.49 3.93
CA GLU A 46 -2.82 -14.39 4.32
C GLU A 46 -4.01 -14.30 3.37
N PHE A 47 -4.41 -13.08 2.97
CA PHE A 47 -5.60 -12.84 2.15
C PHE A 47 -5.28 -12.46 0.70
N ASN A 48 -3.99 -12.50 0.30
CA ASN A 48 -3.50 -12.08 -1.02
C ASN A 48 -3.98 -10.68 -1.46
N ILE A 49 -4.16 -9.77 -0.50
CA ILE A 49 -4.59 -8.39 -0.77
C ILE A 49 -3.41 -7.43 -0.84
N PRO A 50 -3.52 -6.33 -1.61
CA PRO A 50 -2.51 -5.27 -1.62
C PRO A 50 -2.41 -4.54 -0.26
N ALA A 51 -1.39 -3.67 -0.13
CA ALA A 51 -1.19 -2.94 1.10
C ALA A 51 -2.29 -1.88 1.35
N MET A 52 -3.02 -2.04 2.45
CA MET A 52 -4.17 -1.20 2.82
C MET A 52 -3.84 0.07 3.60
N GLY A 53 -2.60 0.20 4.10
CA GLY A 53 -2.25 1.24 5.09
C GLY A 53 -2.40 2.67 4.55
N ASP A 54 -1.92 2.92 3.34
CA ASP A 54 -2.01 4.24 2.71
C ASP A 54 -3.43 4.59 2.28
N ILE A 55 -4.17 3.61 1.72
CA ILE A 55 -5.58 3.76 1.40
C ILE A 55 -6.37 4.16 2.65
N ARG A 56 -6.16 3.46 3.77
CA ARG A 56 -6.81 3.78 5.04
C ARG A 56 -6.56 5.23 5.46
N ARG A 57 -5.30 5.67 5.44
CA ARG A 57 -4.93 7.05 5.83
C ARG A 57 -5.63 8.09 4.97
N VAL A 58 -5.70 7.84 3.67
CA VAL A 58 -6.36 8.70 2.69
C VAL A 58 -7.87 8.75 2.93
N MET A 59 -8.51 7.60 3.15
CA MET A 59 -9.93 7.55 3.47
C MET A 59 -10.26 8.32 4.76
N ILE A 60 -9.47 8.14 5.82
CA ILE A 60 -9.64 8.90 7.06
C ILE A 60 -9.43 10.41 6.84
N SER A 61 -8.48 10.81 5.97
CA SER A 61 -8.27 12.23 5.69
C SER A 61 -9.48 12.90 5.03
N LEU A 62 -10.16 12.16 4.14
CA LEU A 62 -11.31 12.62 3.37
C LEU A 62 -12.65 12.40 4.08
N SER A 63 -12.69 11.64 5.17
CA SER A 63 -13.94 11.34 5.88
C SER A 63 -14.44 12.53 6.69
N GLU A 64 -15.77 12.67 6.75
CA GLU A 64 -16.49 13.55 7.67
C GLU A 64 -17.14 12.71 8.75
N THR A 65 -16.32 12.13 9.61
CA THR A 65 -16.79 11.25 10.68
C THR A 65 -16.51 11.85 12.04
N GLU A 66 -17.27 11.43 13.04
CA GLU A 66 -17.04 11.82 14.43
C GLU A 66 -15.61 11.48 14.91
N PRO A 67 -15.06 12.24 15.87
CA PRO A 67 -13.71 12.01 16.40
C PRO A 67 -13.49 10.58 16.92
N LEU A 68 -14.54 9.91 17.41
CA LEU A 68 -14.45 8.52 17.86
C LEU A 68 -14.21 7.56 16.70
N MET A 69 -14.86 7.76 15.55
CA MET A 69 -14.68 6.91 14.37
C MET A 69 -13.26 7.05 13.80
N GLU A 70 -12.71 8.28 13.75
CA GLU A 70 -11.31 8.47 13.34
C GLU A 70 -10.34 7.74 14.29
N LYS A 71 -10.60 7.78 15.60
CA LYS A 71 -9.82 7.01 16.58
C LYS A 71 -9.94 5.51 16.39
N LEU A 72 -11.15 5.00 16.15
CA LEU A 72 -11.40 3.57 15.90
C LEU A 72 -10.67 3.10 14.65
N LEU A 73 -10.80 3.82 13.53
CA LEU A 73 -10.15 3.44 12.27
C LEU A 73 -8.63 3.46 12.37
N ASN A 74 -8.05 4.33 13.22
CA ASN A 74 -6.62 4.38 13.49
C ASN A 74 -6.16 3.47 14.64
N TYR A 75 -7.08 2.86 15.39
CA TYR A 75 -6.75 2.05 16.54
C TYR A 75 -5.91 0.84 16.11
N ARG A 76 -4.73 0.72 16.72
CA ARG A 76 -3.83 -0.40 16.56
C ARG A 76 -3.90 -1.26 17.81
N PHE A 77 -4.24 -2.52 17.64
CA PHE A 77 -4.21 -3.48 18.73
C PHE A 77 -2.80 -3.60 19.30
N SER A 78 -2.71 -3.61 20.62
CA SER A 78 -1.49 -3.84 21.39
C SER A 78 -1.79 -4.95 22.39
N SER A 79 -1.49 -6.18 22.01
CA SER A 79 -1.80 -7.39 22.78
C SER A 79 -0.79 -8.49 22.49
N ASN A 80 -0.82 -9.58 23.25
CA ASN A 80 -0.04 -10.79 22.93
C ASN A 80 -0.82 -11.77 22.03
N SER A 81 -1.84 -11.29 21.31
CA SER A 81 -2.72 -12.13 20.46
C SER A 81 -2.37 -12.00 18.98
N GLU A 82 -3.04 -12.79 18.13
CA GLU A 82 -2.87 -12.75 16.67
C GLU A 82 -3.24 -11.40 16.06
N LEU A 83 -4.15 -10.66 16.70
CA LEU A 83 -4.54 -9.31 16.30
C LEU A 83 -3.47 -8.26 16.60
N ASN A 84 -2.38 -8.61 17.29
CA ASN A 84 -1.35 -7.64 17.65
C ASN A 84 -0.80 -6.91 16.43
N GLU A 85 -0.64 -5.60 16.57
CA GLU A 85 -0.21 -4.67 15.53
C GLU A 85 -1.19 -4.49 14.36
N HIS A 86 -2.31 -5.20 14.29
CA HIS A 86 -3.34 -4.94 13.28
C HIS A 86 -4.07 -3.64 13.61
N THR A 87 -4.43 -2.89 12.57
CA THR A 87 -5.30 -1.71 12.72
C THR A 87 -6.72 -2.10 12.38
N VAL A 88 -7.70 -1.65 13.16
CA VAL A 88 -9.13 -1.89 12.89
C VAL A 88 -9.50 -1.46 11.47
N GLY A 89 -9.05 -0.28 11.02
CA GLY A 89 -9.32 0.19 9.66
C GLY A 89 -8.75 -0.71 8.56
N ASN A 90 -7.62 -1.38 8.79
CA ASN A 90 -7.07 -2.33 7.81
C ASN A 90 -7.93 -3.60 7.75
N LEU A 91 -8.42 -4.08 8.90
CA LEU A 91 -9.32 -5.24 8.97
C LEU A 91 -10.65 -4.92 8.29
N LEU A 92 -11.20 -3.73 8.51
CA LEU A 92 -12.41 -3.26 7.83
C LEU A 92 -12.24 -3.24 6.30
N LEU A 93 -11.13 -2.68 5.81
CA LEU A 93 -10.84 -2.66 4.36
C LEU A 93 -10.64 -4.06 3.79
N THR A 94 -9.98 -4.93 4.54
CA THR A 94 -9.78 -6.34 4.15
C THR A 94 -11.12 -7.06 4.02
N ALA A 95 -11.98 -6.96 5.03
CA ALA A 95 -13.32 -7.54 5.02
C ALA A 95 -14.17 -6.97 3.88
N GLY A 96 -14.18 -5.64 3.69
CA GLY A 96 -14.91 -5.00 2.60
C GLY A 96 -14.46 -5.47 1.22
N THR A 97 -13.15 -5.67 1.03
CA THR A 97 -12.59 -6.20 -0.23
C THR A 97 -12.99 -7.65 -0.45
N GLN A 98 -12.97 -8.48 0.59
CA GLN A 98 -13.39 -9.89 0.50
C GLN A 98 -14.89 -10.03 0.20
N ILE A 99 -15.74 -9.18 0.79
CA ILE A 99 -17.19 -9.19 0.56
C ILE A 99 -17.54 -8.74 -0.86
N THR A 100 -16.88 -7.69 -1.35
CA THR A 100 -17.16 -7.10 -2.67
C THR A 100 -16.44 -7.82 -3.82
N GLY A 101 -15.42 -8.61 -3.52
CA GLY A 101 -14.64 -9.40 -4.47
C GLY A 101 -13.45 -8.66 -5.10
N ASN A 102 -13.38 -7.33 -5.01
CA ASN A 102 -12.24 -6.54 -5.48
C ASN A 102 -11.99 -5.31 -4.60
N LEU A 103 -10.80 -4.70 -4.72
CA LEU A 103 -10.38 -3.61 -3.85
C LEU A 103 -11.14 -2.33 -4.15
N SER A 104 -11.31 -1.97 -5.43
CA SER A 104 -12.01 -0.75 -5.82
C SER A 104 -13.45 -0.69 -5.28
N ASP A 105 -14.20 -1.77 -5.38
CA ASP A 105 -15.59 -1.85 -4.89
C ASP A 105 -15.64 -1.88 -3.37
N GLY A 106 -14.67 -2.51 -2.72
CA GLY A 106 -14.50 -2.47 -1.27
C GLY A 106 -14.26 -1.04 -0.77
N ILE A 107 -13.32 -0.31 -1.39
CA ILE A 107 -13.06 1.09 -1.09
C ILE A 107 -14.30 1.93 -1.36
N LYS A 108 -14.97 1.76 -2.50
CA LYS A 108 -16.17 2.50 -2.88
C LYS A 108 -17.31 2.29 -1.89
N SER A 109 -17.49 1.06 -1.39
CA SER A 109 -18.52 0.71 -0.42
C SER A 109 -18.24 1.36 0.94
N ILE A 110 -17.00 1.21 1.44
CA ILE A 110 -16.59 1.82 2.71
C ILE A 110 -16.58 3.36 2.60
N SER A 111 -16.26 3.92 1.43
CA SER A 111 -16.28 5.36 1.19
C SER A 111 -17.67 5.97 1.40
N LYS A 112 -18.72 5.21 1.04
CA LYS A 112 -20.11 5.62 1.30
C LYS A 112 -20.45 5.59 2.80
N VAL A 113 -20.00 4.55 3.50
CA VAL A 113 -20.21 4.40 4.95
C VAL A 113 -19.52 5.51 5.74
N LEU A 114 -18.31 5.90 5.32
CA LEU A 114 -17.51 6.95 5.97
C LEU A 114 -17.83 8.37 5.47
N ASN A 115 -18.80 8.53 4.57
CA ASN A 115 -19.20 9.80 3.98
C ASN A 115 -17.99 10.63 3.48
N LEU A 116 -17.19 10.06 2.56
CA LEU A 116 -15.98 10.75 2.08
C LEU A 116 -16.29 11.96 1.20
N LYS A 117 -15.60 13.08 1.46
CA LYS A 117 -15.55 14.27 0.59
C LYS A 117 -14.58 14.10 -0.57
N GLY A 118 -14.83 13.11 -1.42
CA GLY A 118 -14.03 12.83 -2.61
C GLY A 118 -13.98 11.36 -2.96
N LYS A 119 -13.14 11.03 -3.96
CA LYS A 119 -12.94 9.66 -4.44
C LYS A 119 -11.55 9.16 -4.08
N VAL A 120 -11.48 7.90 -3.68
CA VAL A 120 -10.23 7.19 -3.43
C VAL A 120 -10.16 6.04 -4.41
N ILE A 121 -9.09 5.99 -5.18
CA ILE A 121 -8.85 4.99 -6.21
C ILE A 121 -7.51 4.33 -5.91
N PRO A 122 -7.45 2.98 -5.80
CA PRO A 122 -6.17 2.30 -5.66
C PRO A 122 -5.40 2.39 -6.99
N PHE A 123 -4.08 2.52 -6.92
CA PHE A 123 -3.23 2.55 -8.12
C PHE A 123 -3.32 1.23 -8.91
N SER A 124 -3.62 0.13 -8.23
CA SER A 124 -3.81 -1.19 -8.83
C SER A 124 -4.72 -2.05 -7.96
N GLU A 125 -5.50 -2.92 -8.60
CA GLU A 125 -6.22 -4.01 -7.94
C GLU A 125 -5.28 -5.13 -7.49
N ASP A 126 -4.23 -5.38 -8.28
CA ASP A 126 -3.29 -6.46 -7.98
C ASP A 126 -2.38 -6.13 -6.80
N ASN A 127 -1.88 -7.21 -6.22
CA ASN A 127 -0.93 -7.20 -5.14
C ASN A 127 0.48 -6.77 -5.61
N ILE A 128 0.70 -5.49 -5.92
CA ILE A 128 1.97 -5.00 -6.52
C ILE A 128 3.11 -4.95 -5.48
N THR A 129 4.27 -5.46 -5.85
CA THR A 129 5.51 -5.32 -5.06
C THR A 129 6.44 -4.31 -5.70
N ARG A 130 6.99 -3.39 -4.89
CA ARG A 130 8.03 -2.44 -5.34
C ARG A 130 9.36 -3.15 -5.51
N LEU A 131 10.02 -2.89 -6.64
CA LEU A 131 11.40 -3.26 -6.90
C LEU A 131 12.26 -2.00 -7.02
N PHE A 132 13.41 -2.02 -6.35
CA PHE A 132 14.43 -0.99 -6.50
C PHE A 132 15.58 -1.58 -7.30
N SER A 133 15.88 -1.01 -8.46
CA SER A 133 17.09 -1.37 -9.21
C SER A 133 18.16 -0.30 -9.01
N LYS A 134 19.32 -0.71 -8.51
CA LYS A 134 20.49 0.16 -8.42
C LYS A 134 21.39 -0.11 -9.62
N SER A 135 21.89 0.96 -10.24
CA SER A 135 22.83 0.98 -11.36
C SER A 135 23.70 -0.29 -11.44
N LEU A 136 23.45 -1.07 -12.50
CA LEU A 136 24.29 -2.11 -13.09
C LEU A 136 24.61 -3.43 -12.35
N ALA A 137 23.98 -3.77 -11.21
CA ALA A 137 24.18 -5.15 -10.69
C ALA A 137 23.15 -5.69 -9.68
N TYR A 138 22.31 -4.84 -9.04
CA TYR A 138 21.52 -5.30 -7.89
C TYR A 138 20.07 -4.79 -7.91
N THR A 139 19.12 -5.75 -7.82
CA THR A 139 17.70 -5.48 -7.64
C THR A 139 17.28 -5.87 -6.23
N TYR A 140 16.68 -4.94 -5.49
CA TYR A 140 16.12 -5.16 -4.15
C TYR A 140 14.59 -5.22 -4.23
N ILE A 141 13.99 -6.15 -3.48
CA ILE A 141 12.54 -6.34 -3.40
C ILE A 141 12.03 -5.78 -2.06
N GLY A 142 11.00 -4.93 -2.10
CA GLY A 142 10.25 -4.48 -0.91
C GLY A 142 10.39 -2.99 -0.59
N ALA A 143 9.31 -2.39 -0.07
CA ALA A 143 9.22 -0.95 0.19
C ALA A 143 10.13 -0.44 1.32
N GLY A 144 10.52 -1.30 2.25
CA GLY A 144 11.31 -0.94 3.45
C GLY A 144 12.83 -0.90 3.27
N ASN A 145 13.36 -1.30 2.11
CA ASN A 145 14.81 -1.49 1.92
C ASN A 145 15.52 -0.35 1.19
N ALA A 146 14.80 0.74 0.86
CA ALA A 146 15.39 1.93 0.28
C ALA A 146 16.03 2.80 1.37
N SER A 147 17.22 2.43 1.85
CA SER A 147 18.07 3.41 2.53
C SER A 147 18.80 4.25 1.47
N PRO A 148 18.57 5.58 1.39
CA PRO A 148 19.30 6.41 0.44
C PRO A 148 20.74 6.56 0.96
N ARG A 149 21.72 6.05 0.22
CA ARG A 149 23.08 6.61 0.30
C ARG A 149 23.09 7.91 -0.52
N PRO A 150 23.86 8.94 -0.13
CA PRO A 150 23.59 10.34 -0.51
C PRO A 150 23.75 10.72 -2.00
N PHE A 151 24.00 9.79 -2.92
CA PHE A 151 24.45 10.16 -4.27
C PHE A 151 23.73 9.55 -5.46
N LEU A 152 22.77 8.64 -5.32
CA LEU A 152 22.00 8.15 -6.48
C LEU A 152 20.63 7.61 -6.08
N TRP A 153 19.56 8.22 -6.60
CA TRP A 153 18.21 7.67 -6.48
C TRP A 153 18.08 6.48 -7.44
N PRO A 154 17.77 5.26 -6.94
CA PRO A 154 17.53 4.10 -7.80
C PRO A 154 16.24 4.26 -8.62
N ILE A 155 16.20 3.68 -9.82
CA ILE A 155 14.95 3.58 -10.59
C ILE A 155 14.04 2.57 -9.89
N VAL A 156 12.80 2.98 -9.62
CA VAL A 156 11.79 2.17 -8.94
C VAL A 156 10.85 1.58 -9.97
N TYR A 157 10.74 0.25 -10.00
CA TYR A 157 9.82 -0.48 -10.86
C TYR A 157 8.66 -1.06 -10.03
N LEU A 158 7.48 -1.12 -10.64
CA LEU A 158 6.30 -1.80 -10.09
C LEU A 158 6.07 -3.09 -10.87
N ILE A 159 6.10 -4.23 -10.18
CA ILE A 159 5.90 -5.53 -10.82
C ILE A 159 4.70 -6.23 -10.18
N ARG A 160 3.80 -6.74 -11.02
CA ARG A 160 2.79 -7.72 -10.60
C ARG A 160 3.52 -9.01 -10.22
N PRO A 161 3.29 -9.61 -9.05
CA PRO A 161 3.85 -10.92 -8.70
C PRO A 161 3.14 -12.03 -9.49
N LEU A 162 3.17 -11.97 -10.82
CA LEU A 162 2.77 -13.06 -11.68
C LEU A 162 4.02 -13.92 -11.91
N CYS A 163 3.95 -15.15 -11.40
CA CYS A 163 4.94 -16.22 -11.53
C CYS A 163 6.25 -16.02 -10.74
N CYS A 164 6.27 -16.51 -9.50
CA CYS A 164 7.43 -17.24 -9.01
C CYS A 164 7.15 -18.74 -9.30
N PRO A 165 7.59 -19.32 -10.43
CA PRO A 165 7.64 -20.77 -10.54
C PRO A 165 8.59 -21.28 -9.45
N LYS A 166 8.34 -22.50 -8.96
CA LYS A 166 9.06 -23.20 -7.89
C LYS A 166 10.55 -23.49 -8.21
N THR A 167 11.32 -22.50 -8.61
CA THR A 167 12.76 -22.58 -8.93
C THR A 167 13.48 -21.37 -8.36
N LEU A 168 13.36 -21.16 -7.05
CA LEU A 168 14.42 -20.53 -6.28
C LEU A 168 15.40 -21.65 -5.90
N PRO A 169 16.62 -21.70 -6.46
CA PRO A 169 17.59 -22.69 -6.01
C PRO A 169 17.87 -22.48 -4.52
N SER A 170 17.89 -23.59 -3.78
CA SER A 170 17.92 -23.75 -2.32
C SER A 170 19.15 -23.19 -1.60
N LYS A 171 19.93 -22.30 -2.23
CA LYS A 171 21.11 -21.68 -1.63
C LYS A 171 20.87 -20.19 -1.38
N SER A 172 19.97 -19.91 -0.46
CA SER A 172 19.94 -18.62 0.23
C SER A 172 21.07 -18.59 1.25
N THR A 173 22.17 -17.89 0.99
CA THR A 173 23.06 -17.48 2.08
C THR A 173 22.36 -16.34 2.83
N LYS A 174 21.87 -16.67 4.03
CA LYS A 174 21.19 -15.74 4.92
C LYS A 174 22.23 -14.76 5.46
N SER A 175 22.31 -13.56 4.89
CA SER A 175 23.04 -12.43 5.47
C SER A 175 22.06 -11.45 6.11
N PRO A 176 22.47 -10.65 7.11
CA PRO A 176 21.58 -9.73 7.81
C PRO A 176 21.21 -8.56 6.89
N GLY A 177 20.20 -8.75 6.05
CA GLY A 177 19.81 -7.74 5.04
C GLY A 177 18.84 -8.18 3.94
N GLY A 178 18.46 -9.46 3.85
CA GLY A 178 17.50 -9.95 2.84
C GLY A 178 18.15 -10.81 1.76
N TYR A 179 17.34 -11.22 0.76
CA TYR A 179 17.78 -12.12 -0.31
C TYR A 179 18.51 -11.33 -1.42
N VAL A 180 19.75 -11.72 -1.71
CA VAL A 180 20.53 -11.23 -2.85
C VAL A 180 20.41 -12.25 -3.97
N PHE A 181 19.92 -11.84 -5.14
CA PHE A 181 19.94 -12.67 -6.34
C PHE A 181 20.98 -12.13 -7.32
N PRO A 182 21.88 -12.97 -7.87
CA PRO A 182 22.76 -12.55 -8.95
C PRO A 182 21.97 -12.34 -10.25
N GLU A 183 22.53 -11.54 -11.15
CA GLU A 183 21.91 -11.02 -12.38
C GLU A 183 21.13 -12.06 -13.20
N TYR A 184 19.89 -11.73 -13.53
CA TYR A 184 19.16 -12.38 -14.62
C TYR A 184 19.51 -11.70 -15.95
N SER A 185 20.64 -12.09 -16.54
CA SER A 185 20.96 -11.77 -17.93
C SER A 185 20.15 -12.68 -18.87
N SER A 186 18.83 -12.51 -18.91
CA SER A 186 17.93 -12.94 -20.00
C SER A 186 16.47 -12.84 -19.57
N MET A 187 15.91 -11.64 -19.56
CA MET A 187 14.45 -11.49 -19.64
C MET A 187 14.16 -10.87 -21.00
N LYS A 188 13.90 -11.71 -22.00
CA LYS A 188 13.18 -11.27 -23.21
C LYS A 188 11.76 -10.98 -22.76
N LEU A 189 11.37 -9.71 -22.80
CA LEU A 189 9.98 -9.31 -22.71
C LEU A 189 9.22 -9.93 -23.90
N PRO A 190 8.03 -10.51 -23.69
CA PRO A 190 7.14 -10.88 -24.80
C PRO A 190 6.67 -9.65 -25.57
#